data_AF-A0A8B8MYA2-F1
#
_entry.id   AF-A0A8B8MYA2-F1
#
_cell.length_a   1.000
_cell.length_b   1.000
_cell.length_c   1.000
_cell.angle_alpha   90.00
_cell.angle_beta   90.00
_cell.angle_gamma   90.00
#
_symmetry.space_group_name_H-M   'P 1'
#
loop_
_entity.id
_entity.type
_entity.pdbx_description
1 polymer ?
#
loop_
_entity_poly.entity_id
_entity_poly.type
_entity_poly.pdbx_seq_one_letter_code
_entity_poly.pdbx_strand_id
1 'polypeptide(L)'
;MVKDICSKTQDPVFCMQVLAYDPPTKGAALLRSLALFSLDLAQAGASEARIAIDARINSTGDPQLREAFIECSAAYGAAVSALRDADKLLVSGDYVSLRTRASGVAAQVEQCQTSLKLKQEARQDPIGVKNNDLKRICSIILAISNLLLALN
;
A
#
# COMPACT_ATOMS: atom_id res chain seq x y z
N MET A 1 14.19 6.46 -15.28
CA MET A 1 13.15 7.11 -14.45
C MET A 1 12.64 6.16 -13.39
N VAL A 2 12.29 4.91 -13.74
CA VAL A 2 11.96 3.86 -12.76
C VAL A 2 13.11 3.63 -11.78
N LYS A 3 14.36 3.60 -12.26
CA LYS A 3 15.53 3.51 -11.37
C LYS A 3 15.58 4.64 -10.33
N ASP A 4 15.28 5.86 -10.75
CA ASP A 4 15.27 7.04 -9.87
C ASP A 4 14.16 6.95 -8.83
N ILE A 5 12.95 6.53 -9.24
CA ILE A 5 11.83 6.24 -8.34
C ILE A 5 12.25 5.18 -7.31
N CYS A 6 12.72 4.03 -7.77
CA CYS A 6 13.01 2.89 -6.91
C CYS A 6 14.16 3.14 -5.95
N SER A 7 15.15 3.96 -6.33
CA SER A 7 16.22 4.40 -5.42
C SER A 7 15.72 5.20 -4.20
N LYS A 8 14.50 5.76 -4.27
CA LYS A 8 13.87 6.55 -3.20
C LYS A 8 12.84 5.73 -2.39
N THR A 9 12.72 4.44 -2.65
CA THR A 9 11.78 3.54 -1.94
C THR A 9 12.49 2.76 -0.83
N GLN A 10 11.72 2.25 0.12
CA GLN A 10 12.25 1.40 1.19
C GLN A 10 12.81 0.06 0.66
N ASP A 11 12.31 -0.42 -0.48
CA ASP A 11 12.72 -1.68 -1.09
C ASP A 11 12.91 -1.50 -2.61
N PRO A 12 14.12 -1.09 -3.05
CA PRO A 12 14.39 -0.83 -4.47
C PRO A 12 14.20 -2.05 -5.36
N VAL A 13 14.49 -3.25 -4.85
CA VAL A 13 14.36 -4.50 -5.63
C VAL A 13 12.89 -4.80 -5.88
N PHE A 14 12.07 -4.75 -4.83
CA PHE A 14 10.63 -4.91 -4.97
C PHE A 14 10.03 -3.84 -5.89
N CYS A 15 10.45 -2.58 -5.76
CA CYS A 15 9.99 -1.51 -6.65
C CYS A 15 10.32 -1.80 -8.13
N MET A 16 11.53 -2.27 -8.42
CA MET A 16 11.92 -2.64 -9.78
C MET A 16 11.10 -3.81 -10.31
N GLN A 17 10.73 -4.77 -9.46
CA GLN A 17 9.84 -5.88 -9.84
C GLN A 17 8.42 -5.41 -10.14
N VAL A 18 7.89 -4.48 -9.34
CA VAL A 18 6.53 -3.94 -9.51
C VAL A 18 6.44 -3.08 -10.76
N LEU A 19 7.36 -2.14 -10.95
CA LEU A 19 7.30 -1.21 -12.08
C LEU A 19 7.83 -1.82 -13.38
N ALA A 20 8.74 -2.79 -13.28
CA ALA A 20 9.30 -3.69 -14.32
C ALA A 20 9.92 -3.07 -15.58
N TYR A 21 9.43 -1.93 -16.07
CA TYR A 21 9.79 -1.32 -17.34
C TYR A 21 10.08 0.17 -17.16
N ASP A 22 11.28 0.61 -17.59
CA ASP A 22 11.68 2.02 -17.62
C ASP A 22 11.58 2.55 -19.06
N PRO A 23 10.42 3.08 -19.49
CA PRO A 23 10.28 3.61 -20.84
C PRO A 23 11.24 4.78 -21.08
N PRO A 24 11.65 5.01 -22.33
CA PRO A 24 12.43 6.19 -22.70
C PRO A 24 11.66 7.50 -22.48
N THR A 25 10.33 7.45 -22.44
CA THR A 25 9.45 8.59 -22.12
C THR A 25 9.69 9.06 -20.69
N LYS A 26 9.88 10.36 -20.50
CA LYS A 26 10.14 10.97 -19.17
C LYS A 26 9.11 12.06 -18.83
N GLY A 27 9.15 12.54 -17.60
CA GLY A 27 8.32 13.64 -17.12
C GLY A 27 7.01 13.22 -16.44
N ALA A 28 6.18 14.23 -16.15
CA ALA A 28 5.02 14.10 -15.27
C ALA A 28 3.95 13.13 -15.78
N ALA A 29 3.79 12.96 -17.09
CA ALA A 29 2.81 12.02 -17.65
C ALA A 29 3.14 10.57 -17.29
N LEU A 30 4.40 10.14 -17.43
CA LEU A 30 4.80 8.80 -17.00
C LEU A 30 4.68 8.64 -15.48
N LEU A 31 5.10 9.65 -14.71
CA LEU A 31 4.97 9.58 -13.25
C LEU A 31 3.51 9.39 -12.82
N ARG A 32 2.56 10.08 -13.47
CA ARG A 32 1.13 9.87 -13.22
C ARG A 32 0.66 8.47 -13.59
N SER A 33 1.08 7.92 -14.73
CA SER A 33 0.69 6.56 -15.09
C SER A 33 1.26 5.51 -14.14
N LEU A 34 2.51 5.68 -13.69
CA LEU A 34 3.13 4.77 -12.71
C LEU A 34 2.49 4.91 -11.32
N ALA A 35 2.08 6.12 -10.92
CA ALA A 35 1.32 6.33 -9.70
C ALA A 35 -0.03 5.63 -9.75
N LEU A 36 -0.78 5.79 -10.85
CA LEU A 36 -2.08 5.13 -11.03
C LEU A 36 -1.94 3.61 -10.98
N PHE A 37 -0.99 3.04 -11.73
CA PHE A 37 -0.70 1.61 -11.69
C PHE A 37 -0.38 1.11 -10.27
N SER A 38 0.42 1.88 -9.52
CA SER A 38 0.77 1.52 -8.14
C SER A 38 -0.42 1.63 -7.19
N LEU A 39 -1.33 2.58 -7.41
CA LEU A 39 -2.58 2.73 -6.66
C LEU A 39 -3.53 1.55 -6.92
N ASP A 40 -3.72 1.17 -8.17
CA ASP A 40 -4.53 0.01 -8.57
C ASP A 40 -4.01 -1.27 -7.90
N LEU A 41 -2.69 -1.49 -7.96
CA LEU A 41 -2.05 -2.64 -7.32
C LEU A 41 -2.22 -2.64 -5.80
N ALA A 42 -2.04 -1.47 -5.16
CA ALA A 42 -2.27 -1.32 -3.72
C ALA A 42 -3.72 -1.62 -3.35
N GLN A 43 -4.69 -1.12 -4.12
CA GLN A 43 -6.11 -1.31 -3.86
C GLN A 43 -6.52 -2.78 -4.00
N ALA A 44 -6.05 -3.45 -5.05
CA ALA A 44 -6.26 -4.88 -5.25
C ALA A 44 -5.67 -5.68 -4.09
N GLY A 45 -4.40 -5.46 -3.76
CA GLY A 45 -3.73 -6.14 -2.65
C GLY A 45 -4.41 -5.91 -1.30
N ALA A 46 -4.84 -4.68 -1.01
CA ALA A 46 -5.57 -4.35 0.20
C ALA A 46 -6.94 -5.04 0.28
N SER A 47 -7.66 -5.10 -0.84
CA SER A 47 -8.98 -5.75 -0.91
C SER A 47 -8.87 -7.26 -0.70
N GLU A 48 -7.90 -7.90 -1.37
CA GLU A 48 -7.65 -9.33 -1.19
C GLU A 48 -7.14 -9.68 0.21
N ALA A 49 -6.36 -8.82 0.84
CA ALA A 49 -5.92 -9.01 2.21
C ALA A 49 -7.12 -8.96 3.17
N ARG A 50 -8.01 -7.98 2.99
CA ARG A 50 -9.23 -7.87 3.78
C ARG A 50 -10.09 -9.12 3.68
N ILE A 51 -10.33 -9.61 2.47
CA ILE A 51 -11.11 -10.85 2.25
C ILE A 51 -10.46 -12.03 2.99
N ALA A 52 -9.14 -12.17 2.92
CA ALA A 52 -8.43 -13.23 3.62
C ALA A 52 -8.55 -13.10 5.15
N ILE A 53 -8.49 -11.87 5.68
CA ILE A 53 -8.69 -11.59 7.12
C ILE A 53 -10.13 -11.92 7.53
N ASP A 54 -11.14 -11.51 6.75
CA ASP A 54 -12.54 -11.79 7.04
C ASP A 54 -12.83 -13.29 7.08
N ALA A 55 -12.19 -14.08 6.22
CA ALA A 55 -12.26 -15.54 6.28
C ALA A 55 -11.71 -16.10 7.61
N ARG A 56 -10.62 -15.51 8.14
CA ARG A 56 -10.02 -15.93 9.42
C ARG A 56 -10.89 -15.57 10.63
N ILE A 57 -11.62 -14.44 10.59
CA ILE A 57 -12.61 -14.08 11.63
C ILE A 57 -13.64 -15.20 11.81
N ASN A 58 -14.12 -15.74 10.69
CA ASN A 58 -15.15 -16.78 10.66
C ASN A 58 -14.63 -18.17 11.04
N SER A 59 -13.34 -18.45 10.81
CA SER A 59 -12.76 -19.77 11.05
C SER A 59 -12.06 -19.93 12.40
N THR A 60 -11.63 -18.83 13.03
CA THR A 60 -10.90 -18.93 14.30
C THR A 60 -11.83 -19.29 15.46
N GLY A 61 -11.38 -20.21 16.31
CA GLY A 61 -12.02 -20.54 17.59
C GLY A 61 -11.54 -19.68 18.77
N ASP A 62 -10.44 -18.96 18.61
CA ASP A 62 -9.86 -18.10 19.66
C ASP A 62 -10.53 -16.71 19.63
N PRO A 63 -11.24 -16.31 20.70
CA PRO A 63 -11.90 -15.00 20.77
C PRO A 63 -10.93 -13.82 20.67
N GLN A 64 -9.74 -13.91 21.27
CA GLN A 64 -8.76 -12.82 21.23
C GLN A 64 -8.15 -12.67 19.83
N LEU A 65 -7.92 -13.80 19.15
CA LEU A 65 -7.46 -13.78 17.78
C LEU A 65 -8.55 -13.26 16.82
N ARG A 66 -9.83 -13.58 17.11
CA ARG A 66 -10.97 -13.02 16.36
C ARG A 66 -11.02 -11.50 16.45
N GLU A 67 -10.88 -10.95 17.66
CA GLU A 67 -10.83 -9.50 17.87
C GLU A 67 -9.69 -8.85 17.08
N ALA A 68 -8.48 -9.43 17.11
CA ALA A 68 -7.35 -8.93 16.34
C ALA A 68 -7.62 -8.96 14.82
N PHE A 69 -8.29 -10.00 14.29
CA PHE A 69 -8.68 -10.03 12.89
C PHE A 69 -9.77 -9.00 12.55
N ILE A 70 -10.71 -8.72 13.45
CA ILE A 70 -11.72 -7.66 13.26
C ILE A 70 -11.04 -6.28 13.15
N GLU A 71 -10.10 -5.96 14.04
CA GLU A 71 -9.32 -4.73 13.97
C GLU A 71 -8.54 -4.62 12.66
N CYS A 72 -7.89 -5.72 12.26
CA CYS A 72 -7.19 -5.82 10.98
C CYS A 72 -8.12 -5.58 9.78
N SER A 73 -9.31 -6.19 9.77
CA SER A 73 -10.29 -6.01 8.68
C SER A 73 -10.74 -4.55 8.59
N ALA A 74 -10.98 -3.90 9.74
CA ALA A 74 -11.32 -2.49 9.79
C ALA A 74 -10.19 -1.60 9.24
N ALA A 75 -8.94 -1.87 9.63
CA ALA A 75 -7.77 -1.15 9.13
C ALA A 75 -7.61 -1.29 7.61
N TYR A 76 -7.80 -2.50 7.07
CA TYR A 76 -7.77 -2.74 5.63
C TYR A 76 -8.96 -2.11 4.89
N GLY A 77 -10.15 -2.09 5.49
CA GLY A 77 -11.31 -1.37 4.95
C GLY A 77 -11.05 0.14 4.82
N ALA A 78 -10.39 0.72 5.82
CA ALA A 78 -9.96 2.12 5.78
C ALA A 78 -8.88 2.34 4.71
N ALA A 79 -7.92 1.42 4.57
CA ALA A 79 -6.88 1.46 3.54
C ALA A 79 -7.46 1.44 2.12
N VAL A 80 -8.39 0.52 1.83
CA VAL A 80 -9.08 0.44 0.54
C VAL A 80 -9.81 1.75 0.22
N SER A 81 -10.53 2.30 1.21
CA SER A 81 -11.24 3.58 1.03
C SER A 81 -10.28 4.74 0.76
N ALA A 82 -9.17 4.78 1.48
CA ALA A 82 -8.12 5.77 1.32
C ALA A 82 -7.47 5.71 -0.07
N LEU A 83 -7.17 4.51 -0.57
CA LEU A 83 -6.58 4.27 -1.89
C LEU A 83 -7.53 4.68 -3.02
N ARG A 84 -8.82 4.34 -2.91
CA ARG A 84 -9.83 4.75 -3.89
C ARG A 84 -9.95 6.27 -4.04
N ASP A 85 -9.79 7.00 -2.94
CA ASP A 85 -9.79 8.47 -2.98
C ASP A 85 -8.47 9.05 -3.49
N ALA A 86 -7.36 8.31 -3.39
CA ALA A 86 -6.05 8.76 -3.84
C ALA A 86 -5.98 8.97 -5.36
N ASP A 87 -6.77 8.21 -6.14
CA ASP A 87 -6.89 8.42 -7.59
C ASP A 87 -7.37 9.83 -7.94
N LYS A 88 -8.34 10.35 -7.17
CA LYS A 88 -8.87 11.71 -7.36
C LYS A 88 -7.81 12.76 -7.05
N LEU A 89 -6.95 12.50 -6.06
CA LEU A 89 -5.83 13.38 -5.70
C LEU A 89 -4.76 13.40 -6.80
N LEU A 90 -4.47 12.24 -7.39
CA LEU A 90 -3.57 12.13 -8.52
C LEU A 90 -4.08 12.91 -9.76
N VAL A 91 -5.37 12.77 -10.07
CA VAL A 91 -6.02 13.46 -11.21
C VAL A 91 -6.09 14.98 -10.99
N SER A 92 -6.43 15.42 -9.78
CA SER A 92 -6.52 16.86 -9.44
C SER A 92 -5.15 17.54 -9.28
N GLY A 93 -4.07 16.76 -9.21
CA GLY A 93 -2.73 17.29 -9.00
C GLY A 93 -2.37 17.58 -7.54
N ASP A 94 -3.21 17.18 -6.58
CA ASP A 94 -2.94 17.33 -5.15
C ASP A 94 -1.97 16.24 -4.66
N TYR A 95 -0.71 16.39 -5.05
CA TYR A 95 0.35 15.43 -4.73
C TYR A 95 0.77 15.47 -3.25
N VAL A 96 0.47 16.57 -2.53
CA VAL A 96 0.70 16.65 -1.08
C VAL A 96 -0.29 15.74 -0.35
N SER A 97 -1.57 15.80 -0.69
CA SER A 97 -2.57 14.92 -0.11
C SER A 97 -2.37 13.48 -0.56
N LEU A 98 -2.00 13.23 -1.82
CA LEU A 98 -1.66 11.89 -2.30
C LEU A 98 -0.54 11.25 -1.47
N ARG A 99 0.54 11.99 -1.22
CA ARG A 99 1.65 11.55 -0.36
C ARG A 99 1.18 11.22 1.04
N THR A 100 0.41 12.11 1.66
CA THR A 100 -0.15 11.91 3.01
C THR A 100 -1.05 10.68 3.07
N ARG A 101 -1.84 10.44 2.01
CA ARG A 101 -2.72 9.28 1.89
C ARG A 101 -1.93 7.97 1.86
N ALA A 102 -0.88 7.89 1.05
CA ALA A 102 -0.02 6.72 0.97
C ALA A 102 0.66 6.42 2.32
N SER A 103 1.13 7.44 3.04
CA SER A 103 1.66 7.27 4.40
C SER A 103 0.60 6.77 5.39
N GLY A 104 -0.63 7.29 5.31
CA GLY A 104 -1.74 6.86 6.17
C GLY A 104 -2.10 5.39 5.96
N VAL A 105 -2.14 4.92 4.72
CA VAL A 105 -2.37 3.50 4.39
C VAL A 105 -1.28 2.62 4.99
N ALA A 106 0.00 2.99 4.84
CA ALA A 106 1.09 2.22 5.42
C ALA A 106 0.99 2.11 6.96
N ALA A 107 0.54 3.17 7.64
CA ALA A 107 0.31 3.18 9.08
C ALA A 107 -0.87 2.28 9.50
N GLN A 108 -1.99 2.30 8.75
CA GLN A 108 -3.15 1.42 9.02
C GLN A 108 -2.76 -0.06 8.90
N VAL A 109 -1.98 -0.41 7.89
CA VAL A 109 -1.51 -1.78 7.66
C VAL A 109 -0.52 -2.24 8.75
N GLU A 110 0.29 -1.31 9.25
CA GLU A 110 1.18 -1.57 10.39
C GLU A 110 0.42 -1.75 11.71
N GLN A 111 -0.70 -1.05 11.90
CA GLN A 111 -1.60 -1.29 13.03
C GLN A 111 -2.12 -2.72 13.00
N CYS A 112 -2.59 -3.22 11.85
CA CYS A 112 -2.98 -4.62 11.70
C CYS A 112 -1.85 -5.59 12.05
N GLN A 113 -0.63 -5.37 11.53
CA GLN A 113 0.53 -6.18 11.91
C GLN A 113 0.76 -6.19 13.42
N THR A 114 0.58 -5.06 14.09
CA THR A 114 0.82 -4.93 15.53
C THR A 114 -0.23 -5.69 16.33
N SER A 115 -1.52 -5.57 15.98
CA SER A 115 -2.60 -6.34 16.60
C SER A 115 -2.35 -7.86 16.48
N LEU A 116 -1.84 -8.33 15.34
CA LEU A 116 -1.50 -9.75 15.13
C LEU A 116 -0.17 -10.19 15.77
N LYS A 117 0.85 -9.32 15.82
CA LYS A 117 2.17 -9.61 16.43
C LYS A 117 2.08 -9.86 17.93
N LEU A 118 1.18 -9.16 18.62
CA LEU A 118 0.89 -9.41 20.04
C LEU A 118 0.39 -10.85 20.30
N LYS A 119 0.08 -11.62 19.24
CA LYS A 119 -0.45 -12.99 19.28
C LYS A 119 0.39 -14.04 18.53
N GLN A 120 1.64 -13.72 18.14
CA GLN A 120 2.66 -14.68 17.66
C GLN A 120 2.56 -15.21 16.19
N GLU A 121 1.75 -14.66 15.29
CA GLU A 121 1.61 -15.22 13.90
C GLU A 121 2.14 -14.32 12.74
N ALA A 122 2.59 -13.10 13.01
CA ALA A 122 2.42 -12.04 12.01
C ALA A 122 3.52 -11.81 10.94
N ARG A 123 4.67 -12.50 10.95
CA ARG A 123 5.76 -12.20 9.98
C ARG A 123 5.87 -13.18 8.81
N GLN A 124 5.41 -14.42 9.00
CA GLN A 124 5.44 -15.47 7.98
C GLN A 124 4.04 -15.93 7.56
N ASP A 125 2.99 -15.54 8.30
CA ASP A 125 1.61 -15.75 7.86
C ASP A 125 1.31 -14.92 6.58
N PRO A 126 0.49 -15.43 5.65
CA PRO A 126 0.07 -14.70 4.46
C PRO A 126 -0.40 -13.26 4.70
N ILE A 127 -1.03 -12.95 5.85
CA ILE A 127 -1.44 -11.58 6.18
C ILE A 127 -0.21 -10.70 6.42
N GLY A 128 0.81 -11.23 7.09
CA GLY A 128 2.10 -10.57 7.30
C GLY A 128 2.80 -10.19 5.99
N VAL A 129 2.78 -11.08 5.01
CA VAL A 129 3.33 -10.83 3.67
C VAL A 129 2.54 -9.74 2.96
N LYS A 130 1.21 -9.84 2.90
CA LYS A 130 0.34 -8.82 2.28
C LYS A 130 0.52 -7.44 2.91
N ASN A 131 0.68 -7.39 4.24
CA ASN A 131 0.97 -6.16 4.95
C ASN A 131 2.29 -5.51 4.48
N ASN A 132 3.36 -6.31 4.35
CA ASN A 132 4.67 -5.79 3.91
C ASN A 132 4.64 -5.32 2.45
N ASP A 133 4.00 -6.08 1.58
CA ASP A 133 3.92 -5.73 0.15
C ASP A 133 3.11 -4.45 -0.04
N LEU A 134 1.99 -4.28 0.67
CA LEU A 134 1.21 -3.04 0.63
C LEU A 134 2.01 -1.85 1.16
N LYS A 135 2.79 -2.00 2.24
CA LYS A 135 3.70 -0.95 2.73
C LYS A 135 4.76 -0.57 1.68
N ARG A 136 5.33 -1.57 0.99
CA ARG A 136 6.32 -1.34 -0.07
C ARG A 136 5.71 -0.62 -1.27
N ILE A 137 4.51 -1.00 -1.71
CA ILE A 137 3.78 -0.31 -2.78
C ILE A 137 3.47 1.14 -2.36
N CYS A 138 3.04 1.38 -1.12
CA CYS A 138 2.84 2.74 -0.60
C CYS A 138 4.13 3.57 -0.64
N SER A 139 5.30 2.95 -0.40
CA SER A 139 6.59 3.63 -0.56
C SER A 139 6.88 4.03 -2.01
N ILE A 140 6.43 3.26 -3.00
CA ILE A 140 6.53 3.60 -4.43
C ILE A 140 5.65 4.82 -4.73
N ILE A 141 4.39 4.80 -4.30
CA ILE A 141 3.45 5.92 -4.48
C ILE A 141 4.00 7.21 -3.85
N LEU A 142 4.58 7.12 -2.65
CA LEU A 142 5.21 8.24 -1.95
C LEU A 142 6.40 8.81 -2.74
N ALA A 143 7.28 7.94 -3.25
CA ALA A 143 8.42 8.36 -4.06
C ALA A 143 7.97 9.08 -5.35
N ILE A 144 6.96 8.55 -6.04
CA ILE A 144 6.40 9.17 -7.25
C ILE A 144 5.73 10.51 -6.93
N SER A 145 4.97 10.59 -5.83
CA SER A 145 4.31 11.83 -5.39
C SER A 145 5.34 12.94 -5.10
N ASN A 146 6.46 12.61 -4.46
CA ASN A 146 7.55 13.56 -4.23
C ASN A 146 8.20 14.05 -5.53
N LEU A 147 8.36 13.17 -6.52
CA LEU A 147 8.89 13.56 -7.83
C LEU A 147 7.91 14.46 -8.58
N LEU A 148 6.61 14.17 -8.52
CA LEU A 148 5.57 15.02 -9.11
C LEU A 148 5.51 16.40 -8.45
N LEU A 149 5.67 16.47 -7.12
CA LEU A 149 5.78 17.75 -6.40
C LEU A 149 6.98 18.58 -6.83
N ALA A 150 8.11 17.94 -7.14
CA ALA A 150 9.32 18.64 -7.57
C ALA A 150 9.27 19.15 -9.03
N LEU A 151 8.25 18.75 -9.80
CA LEU A 151 8.03 19.19 -11.18
C LEU A 151 7.01 20.33 -11.31
N ASN A 152 6.26 20.60 -10.23
CA ASN A 152 5.31 21.71 -10.12
C ASN A 152 5.96 22.92 -9.45
#